data_AF-A0A8J4P2U1-F1
#
_entry.id   AF-A0A8J4P2U1-F1
#
_cell.length_a   1.000
_cell.length_b   1.000
_cell.length_c   1.000
_cell.angle_alpha   90.00
_cell.angle_beta   90.00
_cell.angle_gamma   90.00
#
_symmetry.space_group_name_H-M   'P 1'
#
loop_
_entity.id
_entity.type
_entity.pdbx_description
1 polymer ?
#
loop_
_entity_poly.entity_id
_entity_poly.type
_entity_poly.pdbx_seq_one_letter_code
_entity_poly.pdbx_strand_id
1 'polypeptide(L)'
;MPRAPLASVPRLVVSVPAVSNCSSCCPPACDCIWTDWIDASYPDSSDRNGGDYETFENIVKNNPSWVCAKAENISCRAQKFPDIPIADLGQNVECSVNTGLICNNKDQHIGGITPMPVCLNYEISVCCLPNIPECITSTTTSTTTATPSSTASTVSVPPTWTTIPTPTPSEPPSTTATTTMPPSSTTSSTPGTTTTAPGPSVLTTTTA
;
A
#
# COMPACT_ATOMS: atom_id res chain seq x y z
N MET A 1 -9.20 91.81 5.12
CA MET A 1 -8.23 91.23 4.18
C MET A 1 -8.89 90.02 3.52
N PRO A 2 -8.92 89.93 2.18
CA PRO A 2 -9.81 89.02 1.45
C PRO A 2 -9.25 87.59 1.41
N ARG A 3 -10.20 86.64 1.39
CA ARG A 3 -10.01 85.20 1.33
C ARG A 3 -9.57 84.79 -0.07
N ALA A 4 -8.40 84.15 -0.18
CA ALA A 4 -7.87 83.65 -1.45
C ALA A 4 -8.75 82.50 -2.00
N PRO A 5 -8.95 82.40 -3.33
CA PRO A 5 -9.73 81.32 -3.92
C PRO A 5 -8.92 80.01 -3.96
N LEU A 6 -9.59 78.88 -3.68
CA LEU A 6 -9.00 77.56 -3.88
C LEU A 6 -8.82 77.30 -5.38
N ALA A 7 -7.58 77.05 -5.80
CA ALA A 7 -7.27 76.59 -7.14
C ALA A 7 -7.73 75.12 -7.30
N SER A 8 -8.51 74.86 -8.35
CA SER A 8 -8.94 73.52 -8.75
C SER A 8 -7.77 72.79 -9.42
N VAL A 9 -7.37 71.65 -8.86
CA VAL A 9 -6.28 70.82 -9.40
C VAL A 9 -6.86 69.91 -10.49
N PRO A 10 -6.31 69.88 -11.72
CA PRO A 10 -6.77 68.94 -12.74
C PRO A 10 -6.41 67.50 -12.34
N ARG A 11 -7.40 66.61 -12.39
CA ARG A 11 -7.26 65.19 -12.07
C ARG A 11 -6.55 64.50 -13.25
N LEU A 12 -5.33 64.04 -13.04
CA LEU A 12 -4.58 63.27 -14.03
C LEU A 12 -5.26 61.88 -14.15
N VAL A 13 -5.93 61.63 -15.27
CA VAL A 13 -6.45 60.29 -15.61
C VAL A 13 -5.27 59.47 -16.14
N VAL A 14 -4.73 58.60 -15.30
CA VAL A 14 -3.75 57.59 -15.70
C VAL A 14 -4.52 56.43 -16.34
N SER A 15 -4.43 56.32 -17.66
CA SER A 15 -4.91 55.16 -18.41
C SER A 15 -4.00 53.98 -18.09
N VAL A 16 -4.48 53.02 -17.30
CA VAL A 16 -3.78 51.75 -17.10
C VAL A 16 -3.88 50.96 -18.41
N PRO A 17 -2.77 50.46 -18.98
CA PRO A 17 -2.87 49.60 -20.15
C PRO A 17 -3.67 48.35 -19.77
N ALA A 18 -4.68 48.01 -20.58
CA ALA A 18 -5.38 46.75 -20.43
C ALA A 18 -4.35 45.62 -20.52
N VAL A 19 -4.26 44.82 -19.46
CA VAL A 19 -3.47 43.58 -19.49
C VAL A 19 -4.17 42.70 -20.51
N SER A 20 -3.62 42.64 -21.72
CA SER A 20 -4.06 41.69 -22.74
C SER A 20 -3.86 40.31 -22.14
N ASN A 21 -4.97 39.68 -21.76
CA ASN A 21 -4.99 38.33 -21.22
C ASN A 21 -4.59 37.40 -22.36
N CYS A 22 -3.28 37.18 -22.51
CA CYS A 22 -2.75 36.15 -23.38
C CYS A 22 -3.02 34.82 -22.70
N SER A 23 -4.21 34.28 -22.92
CA SER A 23 -4.66 32.97 -22.41
C SER A 23 -3.84 31.79 -22.99
N SER A 24 -2.74 32.08 -23.68
CA SER A 24 -1.85 31.14 -24.36
C SER A 24 -0.36 31.35 -24.02
N CYS A 25 -0.02 32.21 -23.04
CA CYS A 25 1.39 32.48 -22.70
C CYS A 25 1.94 31.61 -21.56
N CYS A 26 1.07 30.88 -20.86
CA CYS A 26 1.49 29.92 -19.85
C CYS A 26 1.27 28.52 -20.44
N PRO A 27 2.31 27.68 -20.56
CA PRO A 27 2.08 26.27 -20.88
C PRO A 27 1.08 25.69 -19.87
N PRO A 28 0.18 24.77 -20.28
CA PRO A 28 -0.73 24.14 -19.34
C PRO A 28 0.08 23.52 -18.21
N ALA A 29 -0.36 23.75 -16.97
CA ALA A 29 0.19 23.05 -15.82
C ALA A 29 -0.18 21.57 -15.98
N CYS A 30 0.79 20.78 -16.45
CA CYS A 30 0.67 19.35 -16.65
C CYS A 30 1.09 18.56 -15.39
N ASP A 31 1.02 19.19 -14.22
CA ASP A 31 1.26 18.51 -12.97
C ASP A 31 0.12 17.50 -12.72
N CYS A 32 0.47 16.32 -12.25
CA CYS A 32 -0.54 15.34 -11.88
C CYS A 32 -1.24 15.78 -10.59
N ILE A 33 -2.54 15.50 -10.51
CA ILE A 33 -3.38 15.80 -9.35
C ILE A 33 -3.66 14.48 -8.65
N TRP A 34 -3.38 14.42 -7.34
CA TRP A 34 -3.72 13.27 -6.53
C TRP A 34 -5.23 13.16 -6.33
N THR A 35 -5.75 11.96 -6.53
CA THR A 35 -7.13 11.64 -6.16
C THR A 35 -7.29 11.58 -4.64
N ASP A 36 -8.52 11.66 -4.17
CA ASP A 36 -8.86 11.11 -2.85
C ASP A 36 -8.49 9.62 -2.79
N TRP A 37 -8.44 9.08 -1.57
CA TRP A 37 -8.22 7.64 -1.37
C TRP A 37 -9.42 6.84 -1.91
N ILE A 38 -9.11 5.81 -2.67
CA ILE A 38 -10.06 4.94 -3.36
C ILE A 38 -9.96 3.56 -2.72
N ASP A 39 -11.11 3.06 -2.29
CA ASP A 39 -11.32 1.78 -1.63
C ASP A 39 -12.52 1.10 -2.34
N ALA A 40 -12.22 0.32 -3.36
CA ALA A 40 -13.17 -0.27 -4.31
C ALA A 40 -13.40 -1.77 -4.09
N SER A 41 -12.58 -2.41 -3.26
CA SER A 41 -12.69 -3.82 -2.88
C SER A 41 -12.41 -4.00 -1.39
N TYR A 42 -12.82 -5.17 -0.88
CA TYR A 42 -12.56 -5.54 0.50
C TYR A 42 -12.14 -7.01 0.53
N PRO A 43 -11.16 -7.38 1.36
CA PRO A 43 -10.76 -8.77 1.51
C PRO A 43 -11.83 -9.59 2.22
N ASP A 44 -12.27 -10.68 1.60
CA ASP A 44 -13.10 -11.71 2.25
C ASP A 44 -12.19 -12.70 2.99
N SER A 45 -12.25 -12.71 4.32
CA SER A 45 -11.48 -13.63 5.15
C SER A 45 -11.85 -15.11 4.97
N SER A 46 -13.00 -15.39 4.37
CA SER A 46 -13.52 -16.75 4.16
C SER A 46 -13.07 -17.34 2.81
N ASP A 47 -12.68 -16.49 1.86
CA ASP A 47 -12.27 -16.90 0.52
C ASP A 47 -10.76 -16.78 0.33
N ARG A 48 -10.08 -17.92 0.25
CA ARG A 48 -8.63 -17.97 0.03
C ARG A 48 -8.23 -17.62 -1.41
N ASN A 49 -9.17 -17.72 -2.35
CA ASN A 49 -8.96 -17.31 -3.74
C ASN A 49 -9.30 -15.83 -3.97
N GLY A 50 -9.90 -15.17 -2.98
CA GLY A 50 -10.10 -13.74 -2.95
C GLY A 50 -8.86 -12.97 -2.47
N GLY A 51 -9.11 -11.74 -2.09
CA GLY A 51 -8.07 -10.79 -1.73
C GLY A 51 -8.61 -9.38 -1.78
N ASP A 52 -7.70 -8.43 -1.92
CA ASP A 52 -8.02 -7.01 -2.03
C ASP A 52 -7.41 -6.43 -3.30
N TYR A 53 -8.22 -5.71 -4.08
CA TYR A 53 -7.99 -5.43 -5.50
C TYR A 53 -8.38 -4.00 -5.87
N GLU A 54 -7.58 -3.03 -5.42
CA GLU A 54 -7.66 -1.64 -5.84
C GLU A 54 -7.06 -1.43 -7.23
N THR A 55 -7.52 -2.23 -8.20
CA THR A 55 -7.09 -2.17 -9.59
C THR A 55 -7.88 -1.12 -10.34
N PHE A 56 -7.30 -0.49 -11.37
CA PHE A 56 -8.03 0.50 -12.17
C PHE A 56 -9.30 -0.09 -12.82
N GLU A 57 -9.27 -1.37 -13.19
CA GLU A 57 -10.45 -2.07 -13.69
C GLU A 57 -11.55 -2.13 -12.63
N ASN A 58 -11.21 -2.53 -11.40
CA ASN A 58 -12.18 -2.60 -10.30
C ASN A 58 -12.70 -1.21 -9.90
N ILE A 59 -11.84 -0.19 -9.91
CA ILE A 59 -12.23 1.19 -9.63
C ILE A 59 -13.22 1.71 -10.66
N VAL A 60 -12.95 1.55 -11.96
CA VAL A 60 -13.88 1.96 -13.03
C VAL A 60 -15.18 1.17 -12.99
N LYS A 61 -15.10 -0.13 -12.65
CA LYS A 61 -16.28 -0.98 -12.51
C LYS A 61 -17.21 -0.50 -11.39
N ASN A 62 -16.66 -0.11 -10.24
CA ASN A 62 -17.44 0.37 -9.09
C ASN A 62 -17.80 1.86 -9.19
N ASN A 63 -16.98 2.65 -9.89
CA ASN A 63 -17.21 4.07 -10.16
C ASN A 63 -16.92 4.41 -11.63
N PRO A 64 -17.90 4.24 -12.55
CA PRO A 64 -17.73 4.52 -13.97
C PRO A 64 -17.42 5.98 -14.31
N SER A 65 -17.63 6.90 -13.36
CA SER A 65 -17.32 8.32 -13.52
C SER A 65 -15.88 8.68 -13.16
N TRP A 66 -15.12 7.75 -12.57
CA TRP A 66 -13.71 7.95 -12.27
C TRP A 66 -12.90 7.96 -13.58
N VAL A 67 -12.11 9.02 -13.78
CA VAL A 67 -11.32 9.22 -15.00
C VAL A 67 -9.89 9.57 -14.62
N CYS A 68 -8.95 8.74 -15.06
CA CYS A 68 -7.52 8.99 -14.98
C CYS A 68 -6.90 8.71 -16.35
N ALA A 69 -6.58 9.77 -17.11
CA ALA A 69 -6.07 9.65 -18.48
C ALA A 69 -4.71 8.94 -18.53
N LYS A 70 -3.86 9.30 -17.58
CA LYS A 70 -2.54 8.72 -17.36
C LYS A 70 -2.23 8.84 -15.87
N ALA A 71 -1.94 7.71 -15.24
CA ALA A 71 -1.38 7.67 -13.90
C ALA A 71 0.13 7.94 -13.99
N GLU A 72 0.60 9.02 -13.36
CA GLU A 72 2.05 9.29 -13.22
C GLU A 72 2.62 8.61 -11.99
N ASN A 73 1.83 8.52 -10.92
CA ASN A 73 2.27 7.99 -9.64
C ASN A 73 1.10 7.36 -8.88
N ILE A 74 1.42 6.50 -7.93
CA ILE A 74 0.47 5.78 -7.08
C ILE A 74 0.98 5.78 -5.64
N SER A 75 0.05 5.92 -4.71
CA SER A 75 0.28 5.69 -3.29
C SER A 75 -0.68 4.63 -2.82
N CYS A 76 -0.18 3.64 -2.10
CA CYS A 76 -0.99 2.57 -1.53
C CYS A 76 -0.76 2.50 -0.03
N ARG A 77 -1.83 2.28 0.75
CA ARG A 77 -1.73 2.11 2.20
C ARG A 77 -2.80 1.17 2.71
N ALA A 78 -2.55 0.56 3.87
CA ALA A 78 -3.61 -0.15 4.59
C ALA A 78 -4.49 0.88 5.32
N GLN A 79 -5.80 0.79 5.14
CA GLN A 79 -6.75 1.76 5.70
C GLN A 79 -6.68 1.84 7.24
N LYS A 80 -6.47 0.71 7.91
CA LYS A 80 -6.32 0.65 9.37
C LYS A 80 -4.93 1.02 9.89
N PHE A 81 -3.93 1.05 9.00
CA PHE A 81 -2.53 1.30 9.35
C PHE A 81 -1.89 2.30 8.38
N PRO A 82 -2.45 3.52 8.25
CA PRO A 82 -2.01 4.48 7.22
C PRO A 82 -0.58 5.00 7.44
N ASP A 83 -0.09 4.96 8.68
CA ASP A 83 1.23 5.44 9.06
C ASP A 83 2.33 4.35 8.95
N ILE A 84 1.95 3.11 8.65
CA ILE A 84 2.90 2.00 8.47
C ILE A 84 3.13 1.82 6.97
N PRO A 85 4.39 1.92 6.50
CA PRO A 85 4.72 1.65 5.10
C PRO A 85 4.26 0.25 4.69
N ILE A 86 3.76 0.11 3.45
CA ILE A 86 3.20 -1.16 2.97
C ILE A 86 4.19 -2.33 3.06
N ALA A 87 5.48 -2.06 2.86
CA ALA A 87 6.57 -3.03 2.97
C ALA A 87 6.77 -3.55 4.41
N ASP A 88 6.38 -2.77 5.42
CA ASP A 88 6.56 -3.09 6.84
C ASP A 88 5.33 -3.81 7.43
N LEU A 89 4.22 -3.90 6.69
CA LEU A 89 3.01 -4.61 7.13
C LEU A 89 3.20 -6.12 7.19
N GLY A 90 4.20 -6.64 6.47
CA GLY A 90 4.49 -8.08 6.38
C GLY A 90 3.52 -8.84 5.47
N GLN A 91 2.87 -8.16 4.54
CA GLN A 91 1.99 -8.77 3.53
C GLN A 91 2.62 -8.72 2.13
N ASN A 92 2.32 -9.73 1.32
CA ASN A 92 2.74 -9.75 -0.09
C ASN A 92 1.72 -8.96 -0.92
N VAL A 93 2.06 -7.70 -1.22
CA VAL A 93 1.19 -6.76 -1.93
C VAL A 93 1.93 -6.15 -3.11
N GLU A 94 1.29 -6.16 -4.28
CA GLU A 94 1.74 -5.40 -5.44
C GLU A 94 1.06 -4.03 -5.42
N CYS A 95 1.85 -2.96 -5.53
CA CYS A 95 1.37 -1.58 -5.70
C CYS A 95 2.11 -0.98 -6.90
N SER A 96 1.39 -0.75 -8.00
CA SER A 96 1.98 -0.37 -9.29
C SER A 96 1.14 0.68 -10.02
N VAL A 97 1.80 1.65 -10.63
CA VAL A 97 1.16 2.71 -11.44
C VAL A 97 0.43 2.17 -12.67
N ASN A 98 0.73 0.94 -13.11
CA ASN A 98 0.12 0.34 -14.29
C ASN A 98 -1.15 -0.45 -13.97
N THR A 99 -1.22 -1.04 -12.79
CA THR A 99 -2.26 -2.00 -12.43
C THR A 99 -3.16 -1.50 -11.30
N GLY A 100 -2.63 -0.66 -10.40
CA GLY A 100 -3.24 -0.35 -9.11
C GLY A 100 -2.60 -1.16 -7.99
N LEU A 101 -3.40 -1.63 -7.03
CA LEU A 101 -2.95 -2.55 -5.99
C LEU A 101 -3.62 -3.93 -6.12
N ILE A 102 -2.81 -4.96 -5.87
CA ILE A 102 -3.23 -6.35 -5.82
C ILE A 102 -2.66 -7.00 -4.56
N CYS A 103 -3.56 -7.53 -3.74
CA CYS A 103 -3.24 -8.43 -2.65
C CYS A 103 -4.08 -9.70 -2.81
N ASN A 104 -3.45 -10.87 -2.83
CA ASN A 104 -4.17 -12.15 -2.85
C ASN A 104 -4.08 -12.84 -1.49
N ASN A 105 -5.19 -13.36 -0.97
CA ASN A 105 -5.24 -14.08 0.29
C ASN A 105 -4.35 -15.34 0.27
N LYS A 106 -4.34 -16.07 -0.85
CA LYS A 106 -3.51 -17.27 -1.03
C LYS A 106 -2.00 -17.04 -0.85
N ASP A 107 -1.54 -15.82 -1.10
CA ASP A 107 -0.12 -15.44 -1.07
C ASP A 107 0.30 -14.89 0.30
N GLN A 108 -0.65 -14.74 1.23
CA GLN A 108 -0.38 -14.27 2.59
C GLN A 108 0.03 -15.41 3.52
N HIS A 109 0.90 -15.07 4.47
CA HIS A 109 1.38 -15.99 5.49
C HIS A 109 0.96 -15.51 6.88
N ILE A 110 0.94 -16.43 7.85
CA ILE A 110 0.78 -16.07 9.25
C ILE A 110 2.01 -15.26 9.67
N GLY A 111 1.82 -14.03 10.14
CA GLY A 111 2.91 -13.14 10.55
C GLY A 111 2.60 -11.67 10.26
N GLY A 112 3.52 -10.77 10.61
CA GLY A 112 3.33 -9.32 10.43
C GLY A 112 2.38 -8.70 11.46
N ILE A 113 1.73 -7.60 11.09
CA ILE A 113 0.83 -6.86 11.98
C ILE A 113 -0.51 -7.60 12.21
N THR A 114 -0.90 -8.48 11.28
CA THR A 114 -2.15 -9.25 11.37
C THR A 114 -1.87 -10.75 11.46
N PRO A 115 -2.38 -11.47 12.47
CA PRO A 115 -2.05 -12.89 12.68
C PRO A 115 -2.75 -13.86 11.70
N MET A 116 -3.55 -13.37 10.76
CA MET A 116 -4.30 -14.19 9.80
C MET A 116 -3.70 -14.09 8.40
N PRO A 117 -3.64 -15.19 7.63
CA PRO A 117 -3.14 -15.19 6.25
C PRO A 117 -4.21 -14.67 5.28
N VAL A 118 -4.65 -13.43 5.50
CA VAL A 118 -5.67 -12.73 4.72
C VAL A 118 -5.16 -11.30 4.49
N CYS A 119 -5.40 -10.75 3.31
CA CYS A 119 -5.10 -9.37 2.99
C CYS A 119 -5.72 -8.40 4.01
N LEU A 120 -4.99 -7.33 4.32
CA LEU A 120 -5.57 -6.14 4.95
C LEU A 120 -6.48 -5.43 3.94
N ASN A 121 -7.33 -4.53 4.46
CA ASN A 121 -8.04 -3.59 3.61
C ASN A 121 -7.10 -2.47 3.20
N TYR A 122 -6.86 -2.33 1.91
CA TYR A 122 -6.02 -1.32 1.31
C TYR A 122 -6.86 -0.27 0.60
N GLU A 123 -6.26 0.88 0.40
CA GLU A 123 -6.80 1.94 -0.43
C GLU A 123 -5.66 2.58 -1.21
N ILE A 124 -5.97 3.14 -2.39
CA ILE A 124 -4.98 3.81 -3.24
C ILE A 124 -5.33 5.27 -3.50
N SER A 125 -4.31 6.10 -3.67
CA SER A 125 -4.43 7.43 -4.25
C SER A 125 -3.57 7.45 -5.51
N VAL A 126 -4.07 8.06 -6.58
CA VAL A 126 -3.43 8.05 -7.90
C VAL A 126 -3.15 9.48 -8.32
N CYS A 127 -1.93 9.76 -8.77
CA CYS A 127 -1.60 11.06 -9.34
C CYS A 127 -1.90 11.04 -10.83
N CYS A 128 -3.02 11.65 -11.22
CA CYS A 128 -3.52 11.62 -12.59
C CYS A 128 -3.18 12.90 -13.33
N LEU A 129 -2.69 12.78 -14.57
CA LEU A 129 -2.58 13.94 -15.45
C LEU A 129 -3.97 14.46 -15.82
N PRO A 130 -4.12 15.79 -15.98
CA PRO A 130 -5.32 16.36 -16.57
C PRO A 130 -5.52 15.82 -18.00
N ASN A 131 -6.77 15.59 -18.40
CA ASN A 131 -7.14 15.09 -19.73
C ASN A 131 -7.01 16.20 -20.80
N ILE A 132 -5.79 16.75 -20.93
CA ILE A 132 -5.43 17.79 -21.88
C ILE A 132 -4.39 17.19 -22.84
N PRO A 133 -4.60 17.23 -24.18
CA PRO A 133 -3.73 16.58 -25.15
C PRO A 133 -2.24 16.98 -25.04
N GLU A 134 -1.98 18.24 -24.69
CA GLU A 134 -0.64 18.80 -24.51
C GLU A 134 0.14 18.12 -23.36
N CYS A 135 -0.56 17.68 -22.31
CA CYS A 135 0.04 17.03 -21.15
C CYS A 135 0.32 15.54 -21.39
N ILE A 136 -0.58 14.87 -22.09
CA ILE A 136 -0.45 13.43 -22.38
C ILE A 136 0.71 13.19 -23.37
N THR A 137 0.89 14.09 -24.35
CA THR A 137 1.90 13.91 -25.42
C THR A 137 3.33 14.25 -24.96
N SER A 138 3.49 15.21 -24.05
CA SER A 138 4.81 15.72 -23.64
C SER A 138 5.62 14.75 -22.78
N THR A 139 4.96 13.81 -22.08
CA THR A 139 5.65 12.92 -21.12
C THR A 139 6.48 11.83 -21.80
N THR A 140 6.18 11.48 -23.05
CA THR A 140 6.90 10.42 -23.80
C THR A 140 8.29 10.86 -24.28
N THR A 141 8.58 12.17 -24.32
CA THR A 141 9.83 12.70 -24.88
C THR A 141 10.88 13.03 -23.81
N SER A 142 10.55 12.92 -22.53
CA SER A 142 11.45 13.24 -21.40
C SER A 142 12.25 12.03 -20.92
N THR A 143 12.83 11.23 -21.81
CA THR A 143 13.82 10.22 -21.43
C THR A 143 15.17 10.92 -21.28
N THR A 144 15.52 11.27 -20.05
CA THR A 144 16.83 11.81 -19.69
C THR A 144 17.95 10.93 -20.24
N THR A 145 18.76 11.50 -21.13
CA THR A 145 20.03 10.94 -21.56
C THR A 145 20.92 10.78 -20.32
N ALA A 146 21.12 9.54 -19.87
CA ALA A 146 22.09 9.24 -18.82
C ALA A 146 23.48 9.67 -19.30
N THR A 147 24.07 10.65 -18.63
CA THR A 147 25.46 11.04 -18.83
C THR A 147 26.36 9.92 -18.27
N PRO A 148 27.31 9.36 -19.03
CA PRO A 148 28.25 8.39 -18.47
C PRO A 148 29.21 9.12 -17.53
N SER A 149 28.94 9.04 -16.22
CA SER A 149 29.90 9.48 -15.21
C SER A 149 31.05 8.48 -15.15
N SER A 150 32.15 8.84 -15.80
CA SER A 150 33.47 8.26 -15.58
C SER A 150 33.92 8.60 -14.16
N THR A 151 33.71 7.69 -13.21
CA THR A 151 34.36 7.75 -11.90
C THR A 151 35.52 6.78 -11.89
N ALA A 152 36.72 7.34 -11.83
CA ALA A 152 38.00 6.65 -11.79
C ALA A 152 38.06 5.62 -10.63
N SER A 153 38.56 4.43 -10.96
CA SER A 153 38.92 3.40 -10.00
C SER A 153 39.97 3.91 -9.02
N THR A 154 39.66 3.90 -7.73
CA THR A 154 40.67 3.98 -6.68
C THR A 154 40.64 2.68 -5.90
N VAL A 155 41.61 1.81 -6.19
CA VAL A 155 41.87 0.57 -5.46
C VAL A 155 42.24 0.95 -4.03
N SER A 156 41.36 0.65 -3.07
CA SER A 156 41.67 0.76 -1.65
C SER A 156 41.70 -0.65 -1.06
N VAL A 157 42.91 -1.03 -0.66
CA VAL A 157 43.33 -2.31 -0.09
C VAL A 157 42.60 -2.54 1.24
N PRO A 158 42.13 -3.76 1.56
CA PRO A 158 41.52 -4.05 2.86
C PRO A 158 42.59 -4.02 3.98
N PRO A 159 42.30 -3.45 5.17
CA PRO A 159 43.15 -3.66 6.32
C PRO A 159 43.01 -5.11 6.79
N THR A 160 44.17 -5.76 6.89
CA THR A 160 44.43 -7.08 7.46
C THR A 160 43.89 -7.18 8.89
N TRP A 161 42.85 -7.99 9.09
CA TRP A 161 42.47 -8.44 10.41
C TRP A 161 43.55 -9.38 10.95
N THR A 162 44.13 -9.01 12.09
CA THR A 162 45.17 -9.77 12.78
C THR A 162 44.50 -10.89 13.57
N THR A 163 44.67 -12.12 13.10
CA THR A 163 44.19 -13.34 13.78
C THR A 163 45.10 -13.63 14.98
N ILE A 164 44.56 -13.50 16.19
CA ILE A 164 45.18 -14.06 17.40
C ILE A 164 44.91 -15.57 17.39
N PRO A 165 45.92 -16.46 17.49
CA PRO A 165 45.70 -17.87 17.69
C PRO A 165 45.37 -18.14 19.16
N THR A 166 44.13 -18.52 19.44
CA THR A 166 43.76 -19.08 20.74
C THR A 166 44.13 -20.57 20.76
N PRO A 167 44.92 -21.04 21.74
CA PRO A 167 45.33 -22.44 21.80
C PRO A 167 44.16 -23.33 22.25
N THR A 168 43.96 -24.39 21.48
CA THR A 168 43.18 -25.58 21.79
C THR A 168 43.70 -26.25 23.08
N PRO A 169 42.80 -26.67 23.99
CA PRO A 169 43.09 -27.83 24.82
C PRO A 169 42.05 -28.93 24.62
N SER A 170 42.53 -30.01 24.02
CA SER A 170 42.30 -31.43 24.35
C SER A 170 40.94 -31.87 24.92
N GLU A 171 40.21 -32.66 24.12
CA GLU A 171 39.41 -33.80 24.62
C GLU A 171 40.35 -34.79 25.36
N PRO A 172 39.86 -35.61 26.31
CA PRO A 172 39.24 -36.89 25.94
C PRO A 172 38.09 -37.28 26.93
N PRO A 173 37.58 -38.54 26.99
CA PRO A 173 36.28 -38.86 26.43
C PRO A 173 35.27 -39.43 27.46
N SER A 174 34.02 -39.57 27.00
CA SER A 174 33.03 -40.57 27.43
C SER A 174 32.50 -40.53 28.87
N THR A 175 31.18 -40.30 28.98
CA THR A 175 30.37 -41.12 29.91
C THR A 175 28.92 -41.20 29.43
N THR A 176 28.54 -42.42 29.08
CA THR A 176 27.18 -42.92 28.92
C THR A 176 26.32 -42.58 30.14
N ALA A 177 25.14 -42.02 29.91
CA ALA A 177 24.01 -42.15 30.81
C ALA A 177 22.73 -42.32 29.98
N THR A 178 22.45 -43.58 29.66
CA THR A 178 21.12 -44.08 29.28
C THR A 178 20.18 -43.80 30.45
N THR A 179 19.06 -43.11 30.21
CA THR A 179 17.92 -43.15 31.15
C THR A 179 16.71 -43.64 30.39
N THR A 180 16.41 -44.91 30.64
CA THR A 180 15.30 -45.66 30.10
C THR A 180 14.17 -45.69 31.14
N MET A 181 12.93 -45.58 30.64
CA MET A 181 11.62 -45.95 31.23
C MET A 181 10.90 -44.97 32.18
N PRO A 182 9.54 -45.05 32.30
CA PRO A 182 8.58 -45.95 31.61
C PRO A 182 7.41 -45.25 30.88
N PRO A 183 6.68 -45.95 29.98
CA PRO A 183 5.33 -45.55 29.58
C PRO A 183 4.32 -45.96 30.66
N SER A 184 3.52 -45.01 31.15
CA SER A 184 2.36 -45.31 32.00
C SER A 184 1.23 -45.91 31.16
N SER A 185 1.09 -47.23 31.23
CA SER A 185 -0.13 -47.96 30.91
C SER A 185 -1.12 -47.86 32.08
N THR A 186 -2.32 -47.38 31.83
CA THR A 186 -3.47 -47.63 32.72
C THR A 186 -4.65 -48.09 31.88
N THR A 187 -4.96 -49.37 32.00
CA THR A 187 -6.17 -50.03 31.50
C THR A 187 -7.20 -50.14 32.61
N SER A 188 -8.48 -50.17 32.20
CA SER A 188 -9.68 -50.59 32.96
C SER A 188 -10.24 -49.55 33.93
N SER A 189 -11.53 -49.17 33.90
CA SER A 189 -12.71 -50.02 33.74
C SER A 189 -13.97 -49.19 33.46
N THR A 190 -14.88 -49.75 32.66
CA THR A 190 -16.29 -49.37 32.49
C THR A 190 -17.06 -49.55 33.81
N PRO A 191 -18.11 -48.78 34.09
CA PRO A 191 -19.47 -49.32 33.87
C PRO A 191 -20.46 -48.33 33.26
N GLY A 192 -21.40 -48.87 32.49
CA GLY A 192 -22.39 -48.12 31.73
C GLY A 192 -23.40 -47.33 32.57
N THR A 193 -24.06 -46.40 31.89
CA THR A 193 -25.29 -45.78 32.37
C THR A 193 -26.23 -45.56 31.20
N THR A 194 -27.33 -46.30 31.24
CA THR A 194 -28.54 -46.13 30.44
C THR A 194 -29.10 -44.74 30.69
N THR A 195 -29.42 -43.97 29.66
CA THR A 195 -30.36 -42.83 29.80
C THR A 195 -31.32 -42.81 28.62
N THR A 196 -32.56 -43.05 29.02
CA THR A 196 -33.81 -43.05 28.28
C THR A 196 -34.06 -41.70 27.63
N ALA A 197 -34.28 -41.67 26.31
CA ALA A 197 -34.82 -40.52 25.59
C ALA A 197 -36.28 -40.80 25.21
N PRO A 198 -37.26 -39.98 25.65
CA PRO A 198 -38.59 -39.97 25.07
C PRO A 198 -38.76 -38.76 24.14
N GLY A 199 -39.26 -39.03 22.92
CA GLY A 199 -40.11 -38.07 22.19
C GLY A 199 -39.70 -37.75 20.76
N PRO A 200 -40.49 -38.18 19.76
CA PRO A 200 -40.69 -37.43 18.53
C PRO A 200 -41.92 -36.51 18.68
N SER A 201 -41.71 -35.20 18.58
CA SER A 201 -42.82 -34.23 18.47
C SER A 201 -43.30 -34.18 17.03
N VAL A 202 -44.51 -34.67 16.80
CA VAL A 202 -45.27 -34.51 15.56
C VAL A 202 -45.72 -33.05 15.44
N LEU A 203 -45.43 -32.41 14.30
CA LEU A 203 -45.96 -31.10 13.95
C LEU A 203 -47.18 -31.30 13.04
N THR A 204 -48.36 -30.95 13.54
CA THR A 204 -49.62 -30.97 12.78
C THR A 204 -49.87 -29.57 12.20
N THR A 205 -49.93 -29.48 10.87
CA THR A 205 -50.36 -28.30 10.12
C THR A 205 -51.89 -28.17 10.20
N THR A 206 -52.42 -26.99 10.51
CA THR A 206 -53.84 -26.66 10.30
C THR A 206 -53.93 -25.30 9.63
N THR A 207 -54.56 -25.31 8.46
CA THR A 207 -54.88 -24.21 7.56
C THR A 207 -56.06 -23.41 8.10
N ALA A 208 -56.04 -22.10 7.88
CA ALA A 208 -57.21 -21.24 7.81
C ALA A 208 -57.30 -20.64 6.41
#